data_AF-A0A7X0NM30-F1
#
_entry.id   AF-A0A7X0NM30-F1
#
_cell.length_a   1.000
_cell.length_b   1.000
_cell.length_c   1.000
_cell.angle_alpha   90.00
_cell.angle_beta   90.00
_cell.angle_gamma   90.00
#
_symmetry.space_group_name_H-M   'P 1'
#
loop_
_entity.id
_entity.type
_entity.pdbx_description
1 polymer ?
#
loop_
_entity_poly.entity_id
_entity_poly.type
_entity_poly.pdbx_seq_one_letter_code
_entity_poly.pdbx_strand_id
1 'polypeptide(L)'
;MHTYSRRGFAVAALACAVAVAGSPAQAAGLQTRGERVVDQARKRYLVPDASVKADVDVLRSALREVKRGKSVTFNLNAGRARITHALGVLGRASDVEAVQAQWAGLVADRARAGTPAYAAGERRFFGAFTTPLARLVQKYPNSQVKYWLKNTPPQVLEVVFTAATPDLPADQLYTYAFLEGLADYVRDRIGLGKDDGDPTDAQLRSVSTTSPIFGYDYLGTDRFFLDMNASRVPGRNFLPYDQRRVVLDTRRNEKGTLVESALFPNLTMGLQGEAAMLKRRRALFLADVRTYGYAAPTRDELVYWTYVYYNVGEFNGQLKKYAGKRRLGDWIAKGEYPNSIKALESWRMLGEMEIFPR
;
A
#
# COMPACT_ATOMS: atom_id res chain seq x y z
N MET A 1 12.48 -16.94 -6.08
CA MET A 1 11.09 -17.02 -6.58
C MET A 1 10.80 -18.47 -6.94
N HIS A 2 10.30 -19.24 -5.98
CA HIS A 2 9.71 -20.55 -6.24
C HIS A 2 8.31 -20.55 -5.64
N THR A 3 7.36 -20.94 -6.48
CA THR A 3 5.95 -21.13 -6.23
C THR A 3 5.74 -22.19 -5.15
N TYR A 4 5.19 -21.80 -4.00
CA TYR A 4 4.60 -22.76 -3.09
C TYR A 4 3.12 -22.94 -3.42
N SER A 5 2.77 -24.19 -3.71
CA SER A 5 1.42 -24.74 -3.74
C SER A 5 0.74 -24.42 -2.40
N ARG A 6 -0.17 -23.44 -2.41
CA ARG A 6 -1.08 -23.15 -1.31
C ARG A 6 -2.15 -24.24 -1.33
N ARG A 7 -1.96 -25.31 -0.55
CA ARG A 7 -3.07 -26.20 -0.19
C ARG A 7 -4.10 -25.34 0.53
N GLY A 8 -5.26 -25.17 -0.10
CA GLY A 8 -6.37 -24.42 0.46
C GLY A 8 -6.76 -25.00 1.81
N PHE A 9 -6.68 -24.17 2.86
CA PHE A 9 -7.35 -24.45 4.11
C PHE A 9 -8.82 -24.07 3.92
N ALA A 10 -9.67 -25.07 3.76
CA ALA A 10 -11.10 -24.91 3.93
C ALA A 10 -11.37 -24.60 5.42
N VAL A 11 -11.53 -23.32 5.74
CA VAL A 11 -12.01 -22.91 7.06
C VAL A 11 -13.52 -23.10 7.07
N ALA A 12 -13.97 -24.25 7.56
CA ALA A 12 -15.36 -24.47 7.94
C ALA A 12 -15.61 -23.72 9.26
N ALA A 13 -15.98 -22.44 9.19
CA ALA A 13 -16.52 -21.71 10.33
C ALA A 13 -18.04 -21.89 10.35
N LEU A 14 -18.52 -22.72 11.27
CA LEU A 14 -19.94 -22.92 11.57
C LEU A 14 -20.52 -21.59 12.07
N ALA A 15 -21.45 -21.02 11.32
CA ALA A 15 -22.26 -19.90 11.75
C ALA A 15 -23.34 -20.38 12.73
N CYS A 16 -23.28 -19.96 13.98
CA CYS A 16 -24.46 -19.91 14.85
C CYS A 16 -24.84 -18.44 15.02
N ALA A 17 -25.85 -18.03 14.27
CA ALA A 17 -26.55 -16.77 14.44
C ALA A 17 -27.32 -16.79 15.76
N VAL A 18 -27.08 -15.80 16.61
CA VAL A 18 -28.09 -15.32 17.55
C VAL A 18 -28.31 -13.86 17.22
N ALA A 19 -29.42 -13.61 16.55
CA ALA A 19 -29.95 -12.28 16.32
C ALA A 19 -30.45 -11.72 17.66
N VAL A 20 -29.93 -10.56 18.05
CA VAL A 20 -30.63 -9.68 19.00
C VAL A 20 -30.68 -8.29 18.40
N ALA A 21 -31.90 -7.96 17.98
CA ALA A 21 -32.55 -6.65 17.85
C ALA A 21 -31.66 -5.42 17.58
N GLY A 22 -31.90 -4.81 16.42
CA GLY A 22 -31.38 -3.50 16.07
C GLY A 22 -31.85 -2.42 17.05
N SER A 23 -30.93 -1.50 17.37
CA SER A 23 -31.27 -0.16 17.83
C SER A 23 -31.09 0.80 16.66
N PRO A 24 -32.15 1.53 16.25
CA PRO A 24 -32.05 2.58 15.26
C PRO A 24 -31.51 3.84 15.94
N ALA A 25 -30.22 4.07 15.82
CA ALA A 25 -29.61 5.36 16.13
C ALA A 25 -28.60 5.70 15.03
N GLN A 26 -29.13 5.97 13.83
CA GLN A 26 -28.48 6.89 12.90
C GLN A 26 -28.51 8.29 13.52
N ALA A 27 -27.65 8.52 14.50
CA ALA A 27 -27.13 9.85 14.74
C ALA A 27 -26.41 10.26 13.46
N ALA A 28 -26.57 11.51 13.02
CA ALA A 28 -25.77 12.11 11.95
C ALA A 28 -24.28 12.05 12.35
N GLY A 29 -23.65 10.90 12.06
CA GLY A 29 -22.43 10.45 12.70
C GLY A 29 -21.23 11.06 12.02
N LEU A 30 -20.35 11.67 12.81
CA LEU A 30 -19.05 12.13 12.36
C LEU A 30 -18.32 10.96 11.67
N GLN A 31 -17.98 11.14 10.40
CA GLN A 31 -17.18 10.20 9.63
C GLN A 31 -15.90 9.82 10.39
N THR A 32 -15.61 8.52 10.48
CA THR A 32 -14.41 8.02 11.18
C THR A 32 -13.11 8.52 10.50
N ARG A 33 -11.96 8.43 11.18
CA ARG A 33 -10.68 8.79 10.55
C ARG A 33 -10.39 7.83 9.40
N GLY A 34 -10.64 6.54 9.61
CA GLY A 34 -10.49 5.52 8.57
C GLY A 34 -11.31 5.81 7.30
N GLU A 35 -12.59 6.14 7.46
CA GLU A 35 -13.45 6.51 6.32
C GLU A 35 -12.96 7.74 5.59
N ARG A 36 -12.51 8.78 6.30
CA ARG A 36 -11.98 10.00 5.66
C ARG A 36 -10.80 9.72 4.74
N VAL A 37 -9.84 8.90 5.17
CA VAL A 37 -8.68 8.56 4.34
C VAL A 37 -9.12 7.77 3.10
N VAL A 38 -9.97 6.76 3.27
CA VAL A 38 -10.44 5.90 2.16
C VAL A 38 -11.23 6.72 1.15
N ASP A 39 -12.13 7.59 1.61
CA ASP A 39 -12.93 8.44 0.74
C ASP A 39 -12.08 9.47 -0.01
N GLN A 40 -11.10 10.08 0.66
CA GLN A 40 -10.15 10.99 0.01
C GLN A 40 -9.28 10.26 -1.02
N ALA A 41 -8.76 9.08 -0.70
CA ALA A 41 -8.00 8.24 -1.62
C ALA A 41 -8.82 7.89 -2.87
N ARG A 42 -10.08 7.49 -2.68
CA ARG A 42 -11.01 7.17 -3.78
C ARG A 42 -11.31 8.38 -4.63
N LYS A 43 -11.76 9.47 -4.01
CA LYS A 43 -12.19 10.69 -4.69
C LYS A 43 -11.06 11.36 -5.46
N ARG A 44 -9.86 11.45 -4.87
CA ARG A 44 -8.74 12.22 -5.43
C ARG A 44 -7.85 11.39 -6.35
N TYR A 45 -7.79 10.08 -6.16
CA TYR A 45 -6.80 9.24 -6.84
C TYR A 45 -7.42 8.02 -7.52
N LEU A 46 -8.05 7.09 -6.80
CA LEU A 46 -8.42 5.79 -7.35
C LEU A 46 -9.54 5.86 -8.40
N VAL A 47 -10.62 6.59 -8.13
CA VAL A 47 -11.77 6.70 -9.04
C VAL A 47 -11.40 7.50 -10.30
N PRO A 48 -10.75 8.69 -10.20
CA PRO A 48 -10.26 9.39 -11.38
C PRO A 48 -9.30 8.55 -12.23
N ASP A 49 -8.37 7.82 -11.59
CA ASP A 49 -7.41 6.98 -12.30
C ASP A 49 -8.09 5.84 -13.06
N ALA A 50 -9.04 5.14 -12.43
CA ALA A 50 -9.80 4.07 -13.07
C ALA A 50 -10.67 4.59 -14.23
N SER A 51 -11.33 5.73 -14.03
CA SER A 51 -12.20 6.35 -15.03
C SER A 51 -11.42 6.80 -16.27
N VAL A 52 -10.33 7.54 -16.08
CA VAL A 52 -9.44 7.96 -17.18
C VAL A 52 -8.81 6.76 -17.87
N LYS A 53 -8.40 5.73 -17.11
CA LYS A 53 -7.87 4.49 -17.69
C LYS A 53 -8.87 3.82 -18.63
N ALA A 54 -10.15 3.72 -18.24
CA ALA A 54 -11.18 3.11 -19.07
C ALA A 54 -11.33 3.84 -20.42
N ASP A 55 -11.35 5.17 -20.41
CA ASP A 55 -11.40 5.96 -21.64
C ASP A 55 -10.13 5.83 -22.49
N VAL A 56 -8.95 5.84 -21.85
CA VAL A 56 -7.66 5.65 -22.53
C VAL A 56 -7.57 4.27 -23.18
N ASP A 57 -8.09 3.22 -22.54
CA ASP A 57 -8.10 1.86 -23.11
C ASP A 57 -8.99 1.80 -24.36
N VAL A 58 -10.15 2.48 -24.34
CA VAL A 58 -11.02 2.65 -25.53
C VAL A 58 -10.27 3.40 -26.64
N LEU A 59 -9.62 4.52 -26.32
CA LEU A 59 -8.84 5.31 -27.28
C LEU A 59 -7.68 4.51 -27.88
N ARG A 60 -6.98 3.72 -27.07
CA ARG A 60 -5.93 2.80 -27.55
C ARG A 60 -6.50 1.75 -28.48
N SER A 61 -7.66 1.18 -28.17
CA SER A 61 -8.31 0.22 -29.05
C SER A 61 -8.72 0.85 -30.38
N ALA A 62 -9.38 2.01 -30.34
CA ALA A 62 -9.75 2.79 -31.51
C ALA A 62 -8.53 3.13 -32.39
N LEU A 63 -7.42 3.56 -31.78
CA LEU A 63 -6.20 3.88 -32.52
C LEU A 63 -5.60 2.66 -33.22
N ARG A 64 -5.64 1.48 -32.58
CA ARG A 64 -5.19 0.22 -33.22
C ARG A 64 -6.01 -0.12 -34.46
N GLU A 65 -7.32 0.12 -34.44
CA GLU A 65 -8.19 -0.09 -35.61
C GLU A 65 -7.94 0.94 -36.71
N VAL A 66 -7.82 2.22 -36.33
CA VAL A 66 -7.51 3.33 -37.26
C VAL A 66 -6.20 3.07 -38.00
N LYS A 67 -5.15 2.62 -37.29
CA LYS A 67 -3.85 2.22 -37.88
C LYS A 67 -3.99 1.09 -38.91
N ARG A 68 -5.01 0.25 -38.80
CA ARG A 68 -5.35 -0.84 -39.73
C ARG A 68 -6.33 -0.41 -40.82
N GLY A 69 -6.69 0.88 -40.89
CA GLY A 69 -7.67 1.42 -41.83
C GLY A 69 -9.12 1.04 -41.53
N LYS A 70 -9.42 0.51 -40.33
CA LYS A 70 -10.76 0.04 -39.95
C LYS A 70 -11.54 1.11 -39.20
N SER A 71 -12.84 1.21 -39.50
CA SER A 71 -13.81 2.04 -38.76
C SER A 71 -13.34 3.48 -38.51
N VAL A 72 -12.60 4.07 -39.46
CA VAL A 72 -11.82 5.30 -39.24
C VAL A 72 -12.71 6.48 -38.83
N THR A 73 -13.78 6.74 -39.57
CA THR A 73 -14.73 7.83 -39.28
C THR A 73 -15.46 7.61 -37.95
N PHE A 74 -15.85 6.37 -37.66
CA PHE A 74 -16.49 6.01 -36.39
C PHE A 74 -15.55 6.27 -35.21
N ASN A 75 -14.31 5.76 -35.29
CA ASN A 75 -13.31 5.91 -34.23
C ASN A 75 -12.85 7.36 -34.03
N LEU A 76 -12.80 8.16 -35.11
CA LEU A 76 -12.55 9.60 -35.01
C LEU A 76 -13.57 10.29 -34.10
N ASN A 77 -14.87 10.01 -34.33
CA ASN A 77 -15.97 10.63 -33.60
C ASN A 77 -16.12 10.07 -32.18
N ALA A 78 -16.08 8.74 -32.02
CA ALA A 78 -16.18 8.08 -30.73
C ALA A 78 -15.04 8.51 -29.78
N GLY A 79 -13.84 8.75 -30.32
CA GLY A 79 -12.70 9.25 -29.54
C GLY A 79 -12.94 10.63 -28.91
N ARG A 80 -13.70 11.53 -29.55
CA ARG A 80 -13.96 12.88 -29.03
C ARG A 80 -14.66 12.86 -27.67
N ALA A 81 -15.70 12.04 -27.52
CA ALA A 81 -16.44 11.91 -26.28
C ALA A 81 -15.55 11.38 -25.13
N ARG A 82 -14.69 10.40 -25.43
CA ARG A 82 -13.73 9.83 -24.47
C ARG A 82 -12.68 10.86 -24.03
N ILE A 83 -12.18 11.66 -24.96
CA ILE A 83 -11.23 12.75 -24.68
C ILE A 83 -11.88 13.78 -23.76
N THR A 84 -13.09 14.24 -24.08
CA THR A 84 -13.82 15.23 -23.27
C THR A 84 -14.07 14.72 -21.86
N HIS A 85 -14.55 13.48 -21.71
CA HIS A 85 -14.82 12.89 -20.41
C HIS A 85 -13.53 12.75 -19.58
N ALA A 86 -12.48 12.14 -20.14
CA ALA A 86 -11.22 11.94 -19.44
C ALA A 86 -10.56 13.26 -18.99
N LEU A 87 -10.56 14.29 -19.84
CA LEU A 87 -10.02 15.61 -19.47
C LEU A 87 -10.92 16.33 -18.46
N GLY A 88 -12.24 16.13 -18.53
CA GLY A 88 -13.17 16.61 -17.50
C GLY A 88 -12.87 16.02 -16.12
N VAL A 89 -12.65 14.70 -16.05
CA VAL A 89 -12.25 14.01 -14.80
C VAL A 89 -10.93 14.54 -14.25
N LEU A 90 -9.99 14.93 -15.13
CA LEU A 90 -8.71 15.52 -14.74
C LEU A 90 -8.78 17.01 -14.38
N GLY A 91 -9.94 17.65 -14.49
CA GLY A 91 -10.09 19.10 -14.29
C GLY A 91 -9.40 19.94 -15.37
N ARG A 92 -9.19 19.37 -16.56
CA ARG A 92 -8.45 19.97 -17.69
C ARG A 92 -9.36 20.23 -18.89
N ALA A 93 -10.59 20.68 -18.62
CA ALA A 93 -11.60 20.93 -19.65
C ALA A 93 -11.14 21.96 -20.71
N SER A 94 -10.29 22.91 -20.33
CA SER A 94 -9.68 23.90 -21.25
C SER A 94 -8.78 23.27 -22.31
N ASP A 95 -8.27 22.06 -22.08
CA ASP A 95 -7.32 21.40 -22.98
C ASP A 95 -8.03 20.54 -24.04
N VAL A 96 -9.35 20.40 -23.96
CA VAL A 96 -10.14 19.45 -24.77
C VAL A 96 -9.96 19.70 -26.27
N GLU A 97 -10.08 20.94 -26.72
CA GLU A 97 -9.95 21.28 -28.15
C GLU A 97 -8.56 20.91 -28.68
N ALA A 98 -7.50 21.29 -27.96
CA ALA A 98 -6.12 21.02 -28.35
C ALA A 98 -5.82 19.52 -28.41
N VAL A 99 -6.36 18.73 -27.48
CA VAL A 99 -6.15 17.27 -27.44
C VAL A 99 -7.02 16.55 -28.49
N GLN A 100 -8.23 17.04 -28.77
CA GLN A 100 -9.05 16.53 -29.88
C GLN A 100 -8.41 16.82 -31.25
N ALA A 101 -7.76 17.97 -31.42
CA ALA A 101 -6.98 18.28 -32.62
C ALA A 101 -5.81 17.30 -32.79
N GLN A 102 -5.09 16.96 -31.71
CA GLN A 102 -4.04 15.92 -31.73
C GLN A 102 -4.60 14.55 -32.13
N TRP A 103 -5.77 14.17 -31.61
CA TRP A 103 -6.45 12.93 -32.01
C TRP A 103 -6.79 12.92 -33.50
N ALA A 104 -7.40 13.99 -34.01
CA ALA A 104 -7.74 14.11 -35.43
C ALA A 104 -6.50 14.04 -36.32
N GLY A 105 -5.41 14.68 -35.92
CA GLY A 105 -4.11 14.59 -36.60
C GLY A 105 -3.58 13.16 -36.67
N LEU A 106 -3.59 12.42 -35.56
CA LEU A 106 -3.18 11.01 -35.53
C LEU A 106 -4.04 10.14 -36.46
N VAL A 107 -5.35 10.37 -36.51
CA VAL A 107 -6.27 9.61 -37.38
C VAL A 107 -6.03 9.93 -38.85
N ALA A 108 -5.78 11.20 -39.19
CA ALA A 108 -5.44 11.63 -40.54
C ALA A 108 -4.11 11.02 -41.00
N ASP A 109 -3.09 11.07 -40.15
CA ASP A 109 -1.74 10.57 -40.41
C ASP A 109 -1.59 9.04 -40.24
N ARG A 110 -2.69 8.29 -40.13
CA ARG A 110 -2.67 6.83 -39.92
C ARG A 110 -1.78 6.05 -40.90
N ALA A 111 -1.59 6.54 -42.13
CA ALA A 111 -0.70 5.93 -43.12
C ALA A 111 0.79 5.99 -42.73
N ARG A 112 1.16 6.90 -41.82
CA ARG A 112 2.51 7.06 -41.26
C ARG A 112 2.69 6.26 -39.97
N ALA A 113 1.74 5.40 -39.60
CA ALA A 113 1.85 4.52 -38.44
C ALA A 113 3.13 3.68 -38.54
N GLY A 114 3.88 3.61 -37.43
CA GLY A 114 5.19 2.93 -37.37
C GLY A 114 6.40 3.85 -37.58
N THR A 115 6.20 5.09 -38.04
CA THR A 115 7.28 6.08 -38.11
C THR A 115 7.60 6.68 -36.73
N PRO A 116 8.85 7.13 -36.48
CA PRO A 116 9.21 7.80 -35.22
C PRO A 116 8.37 9.05 -34.93
N ALA A 117 8.04 9.84 -35.96
CA ALA A 117 7.22 11.04 -35.84
C ALA A 117 5.79 10.70 -35.37
N TYR A 118 5.17 9.68 -35.96
CA TYR A 118 3.86 9.21 -35.52
C TYR A 118 3.89 8.72 -34.06
N ALA A 119 4.90 7.92 -33.71
CA ALA A 119 5.06 7.43 -32.34
C ALA A 119 5.27 8.55 -31.32
N ALA A 120 5.96 9.64 -31.69
CA ALA A 120 6.08 10.83 -30.85
C ALA A 120 4.75 11.56 -30.67
N GLY A 121 3.96 11.69 -31.74
CA GLY A 121 2.59 12.23 -31.67
C GLY A 121 1.68 11.39 -30.76
N GLU A 122 1.76 10.07 -30.87
CA GLU A 122 1.00 9.13 -30.02
C GLU A 122 1.38 9.27 -28.55
N ARG A 123 2.68 9.35 -28.23
CA ARG A 123 3.16 9.59 -26.86
C ARG A 123 2.68 10.94 -26.32
N ARG A 124 2.74 12.00 -27.12
CA ARG A 124 2.25 13.33 -26.74
C ARG A 124 0.75 13.31 -26.44
N PHE A 125 -0.03 12.69 -27.33
CA PHE A 125 -1.48 12.54 -27.17
C PHE A 125 -1.82 11.78 -25.89
N PHE A 126 -1.26 10.58 -25.69
CA PHE A 126 -1.58 9.79 -24.49
C PHE A 126 -1.01 10.39 -23.20
N GLY A 127 0.07 11.16 -23.27
CA GLY A 127 0.62 11.91 -22.14
C GLY A 127 -0.38 12.93 -21.56
N ALA A 128 -1.32 13.44 -22.35
CA ALA A 128 -2.36 14.36 -21.88
C ALA A 128 -3.28 13.74 -20.81
N PHE A 129 -3.39 12.40 -20.75
CA PHE A 129 -4.27 11.69 -19.82
C PHE A 129 -3.53 11.16 -18.58
N THR A 130 -2.32 11.66 -18.28
CA THR A 130 -1.58 11.22 -17.10
C THR A 130 -2.26 11.72 -15.82
N THR A 131 -2.81 10.80 -15.03
CA THR A 131 -3.53 11.07 -13.78
C THR A 131 -2.57 11.48 -12.65
N PRO A 132 -3.05 12.16 -11.60
CA PRO A 132 -2.23 12.43 -10.41
C PRO A 132 -1.64 11.15 -9.80
N LEU A 133 -2.43 10.08 -9.74
CA LEU A 133 -1.96 8.78 -9.24
C LEU A 133 -0.88 8.18 -10.15
N ALA A 134 -1.03 8.26 -11.48
CA ALA A 134 0.00 7.77 -12.40
C ALA A 134 1.32 8.54 -12.26
N ARG A 135 1.29 9.86 -12.01
CA ARG A 135 2.50 10.65 -11.73
C ARG A 135 3.20 10.20 -10.45
N LEU A 136 2.44 9.95 -9.39
CA LEU A 136 3.00 9.45 -8.13
C LEU A 136 3.60 8.05 -8.30
N VAL A 137 2.93 7.15 -9.02
CA VAL A 137 3.47 5.81 -9.32
C VAL A 137 4.75 5.89 -10.17
N GLN A 138 4.84 6.83 -11.11
CA GLN A 138 6.08 7.07 -11.88
C GLN A 138 7.21 7.61 -11.00
N LYS A 139 6.89 8.51 -10.06
CA LYS A 139 7.84 9.08 -9.10
C LYS A 139 8.32 8.06 -8.06
N TYR A 140 7.45 7.13 -7.67
CA TYR A 140 7.67 6.12 -6.64
C TYR A 140 7.43 4.71 -7.21
N PRO A 141 8.31 4.23 -8.11
CA PRO A 141 8.08 3.00 -8.86
C PRO A 141 8.07 1.72 -8.01
N ASN A 142 8.67 1.74 -6.81
CA ASN A 142 8.66 0.62 -5.87
C ASN A 142 7.50 0.69 -4.87
N SER A 143 6.70 1.77 -4.89
CA SER A 143 5.55 1.93 -4.00
C SER A 143 4.46 0.90 -4.27
N GLN A 144 3.83 0.40 -3.21
CA GLN A 144 2.69 -0.50 -3.26
C GLN A 144 1.36 0.18 -2.87
N VAL A 145 1.38 1.49 -2.61
CA VAL A 145 0.24 2.26 -2.08
C VAL A 145 -1.02 2.13 -2.94
N LYS A 146 -0.89 2.14 -4.27
CA LYS A 146 -2.05 1.97 -5.16
C LYS A 146 -2.79 0.66 -4.88
N TYR A 147 -2.04 -0.43 -4.68
CA TYR A 147 -2.60 -1.73 -4.37
C TYR A 147 -3.18 -1.74 -2.95
N TRP A 148 -2.47 -1.19 -1.97
CA TRP A 148 -2.95 -1.14 -0.58
C TRP A 148 -4.25 -0.37 -0.43
N LEU A 149 -4.36 0.82 -1.02
CA LEU A 149 -5.56 1.66 -0.92
C LEU A 149 -6.80 1.01 -1.55
N LYS A 150 -6.63 0.21 -2.62
CA LYS A 150 -7.71 -0.61 -3.18
C LYS A 150 -8.18 -1.71 -2.23
N ASN A 151 -7.30 -2.19 -1.37
CA ASN A 151 -7.54 -3.26 -0.40
C ASN A 151 -7.61 -2.73 1.04
N THR A 152 -8.00 -1.46 1.25
CA THR A 152 -8.08 -0.87 2.59
C THR A 152 -9.53 -0.69 3.03
N PRO A 153 -10.02 -1.50 3.98
CA PRO A 153 -11.27 -1.26 4.67
C PRO A 153 -11.18 -0.05 5.60
N PRO A 154 -12.20 0.83 5.63
CA PRO A 154 -12.23 1.95 6.56
C PRO A 154 -12.05 1.53 8.04
N GLN A 155 -12.68 0.45 8.45
CA GLN A 155 -12.62 -0.06 9.82
C GLN A 155 -11.24 -0.64 10.19
N VAL A 156 -10.52 -1.24 9.24
CA VAL A 156 -9.12 -1.67 9.45
C VAL A 156 -8.22 -0.45 9.65
N LEU A 157 -8.44 0.60 8.86
CA LEU A 157 -7.66 1.83 8.99
C LEU A 157 -7.94 2.57 10.29
N GLU A 158 -9.18 2.52 10.83
CA GLU A 158 -9.47 3.05 12.16
C GLU A 158 -8.70 2.30 13.26
N VAL A 159 -8.49 0.99 13.09
CA VAL A 159 -7.63 0.22 14.00
C VAL A 159 -6.17 0.65 13.89
N VAL A 160 -5.67 0.93 12.67
CA VAL A 160 -4.33 1.52 12.50
C VAL A 160 -4.20 2.84 13.25
N PHE A 161 -5.20 3.74 13.15
CA PHE A 161 -5.20 4.98 13.92
C PHE A 161 -5.25 4.77 15.44
N THR A 162 -5.89 3.69 15.89
CA THR A 162 -5.96 3.33 17.31
C THR A 162 -4.64 2.76 17.83
N ALA A 163 -3.90 2.04 17.00
CA ALA A 163 -2.60 1.47 17.34
C ALA A 163 -1.42 2.45 17.13
N ALA A 164 -1.62 3.49 16.33
CA ALA A 164 -0.60 4.51 16.06
C ALA A 164 -0.23 5.32 17.30
N THR A 165 1.00 5.81 17.32
CA THR A 165 1.55 6.63 18.40
C THR A 165 2.30 7.84 17.82
N PRO A 166 2.65 8.87 18.62
CA PRO A 166 3.43 10.00 18.11
C PRO A 166 4.78 9.61 17.50
N ASP A 167 5.40 8.55 18.05
CA ASP A 167 6.66 8.00 17.56
C ASP A 167 6.51 6.98 16.43
N LEU A 168 5.30 6.51 16.14
CA LEU A 168 4.96 5.67 14.98
C LEU A 168 3.59 6.10 14.44
N PRO A 169 3.53 7.20 13.67
CA PRO A 169 2.26 7.76 13.22
C PRO A 169 1.53 6.82 12.26
N ALA A 170 0.23 7.07 12.07
CA ALA A 170 -0.67 6.15 11.37
C ALA A 170 -0.26 5.86 9.92
N ASP A 171 0.32 6.82 9.20
CA ASP A 171 0.85 6.64 7.85
C ASP A 171 2.04 5.66 7.80
N GLN A 172 2.93 5.73 8.79
CA GLN A 172 4.06 4.81 8.95
C GLN A 172 3.58 3.42 9.37
N LEU A 173 2.72 3.33 10.38
CA LEU A 173 2.18 2.03 10.82
C LEU A 173 1.39 1.36 9.68
N TYR A 174 0.55 2.12 8.96
CA TYR A 174 -0.14 1.63 7.78
C TYR A 174 0.84 1.07 6.74
N THR A 175 1.91 1.81 6.45
CA THR A 175 2.93 1.40 5.48
C THR A 175 3.58 0.07 5.86
N TYR A 176 3.99 -0.10 7.12
CA TYR A 176 4.64 -1.33 7.56
C TYR A 176 3.66 -2.51 7.59
N ALA A 177 2.48 -2.33 8.17
CA ALA A 177 1.49 -3.40 8.28
C ALA A 177 1.04 -3.92 6.92
N PHE A 178 0.77 -3.01 5.96
CA PHE A 178 0.39 -3.42 4.61
C PHE A 178 1.55 -3.99 3.79
N LEU A 179 2.79 -3.64 4.10
CA LEU A 179 3.96 -4.25 3.47
C LEU A 179 4.21 -5.68 3.98
N GLU A 180 3.91 -5.97 5.25
CA GLU A 180 4.08 -7.30 5.84
C GLU A 180 2.99 -8.29 5.39
N GLY A 181 1.72 -7.90 5.45
CA GLY A 181 0.65 -8.84 5.10
C GLY A 181 -0.78 -8.37 5.39
N LEU A 182 -1.00 -7.14 5.85
CA LEU A 182 -2.34 -6.67 6.19
C LEU A 182 -3.27 -6.59 4.96
N ALA A 183 -2.71 -6.36 3.76
CA ALA A 183 -3.48 -6.45 2.52
C ALA A 183 -3.98 -7.87 2.25
N ASP A 184 -3.13 -8.88 2.47
CA ASP A 184 -3.46 -10.29 2.30
C ASP A 184 -4.50 -10.73 3.33
N TYR A 185 -4.37 -10.28 4.60
CA TYR A 185 -5.41 -10.46 5.61
C TYR A 185 -6.76 -9.96 5.12
N VAL A 186 -6.83 -8.72 4.63
CA VAL A 186 -8.09 -8.15 4.14
C VAL A 186 -8.68 -9.03 3.04
N ARG A 187 -7.86 -9.42 2.06
CA ARG A 187 -8.31 -10.19 0.90
C ARG A 187 -8.80 -11.60 1.29
N ASP A 188 -8.07 -12.28 2.15
CA ASP A 188 -8.46 -13.61 2.65
C ASP A 188 -9.79 -13.55 3.43
N ARG A 189 -10.01 -12.47 4.22
CA ARG A 189 -11.26 -12.25 4.95
C ARG A 189 -12.49 -12.02 4.07
N ILE A 190 -12.29 -11.63 2.81
CA ILE A 190 -13.35 -11.42 1.82
C ILE A 190 -13.34 -12.48 0.71
N GLY A 191 -12.55 -13.54 0.88
CA GLY A 191 -12.49 -14.66 -0.05
C GLY A 191 -11.84 -14.35 -1.41
N LEU A 192 -10.94 -13.35 -1.46
CA LEU A 192 -10.21 -13.01 -2.68
C LEU A 192 -8.78 -13.55 -2.63
N GLY A 193 -8.43 -14.39 -3.61
CA GLY A 193 -7.07 -14.80 -3.88
C GLY A 193 -6.22 -13.68 -4.50
N LYS A 194 -4.93 -13.96 -4.71
CA LYS A 194 -3.97 -12.95 -5.22
C LYS A 194 -4.30 -12.46 -6.63
N ASP A 195 -4.81 -13.35 -7.48
CA ASP A 195 -5.07 -13.07 -8.89
C ASP A 195 -6.52 -12.62 -9.16
N ASP A 196 -7.34 -12.56 -8.11
CA ASP A 196 -8.70 -12.03 -8.21
C ASP A 196 -8.70 -10.51 -8.37
N GLY A 197 -9.81 -9.99 -8.91
CA GLY A 197 -9.99 -8.56 -9.17
C GLY A 197 -9.94 -7.66 -7.92
N ASP A 198 -10.23 -6.38 -8.15
CA ASP A 198 -10.34 -5.40 -7.08
C ASP A 198 -11.57 -5.72 -6.19
N PRO A 199 -11.46 -5.60 -4.86
CA PRO A 199 -12.61 -5.82 -3.97
C PRO A 199 -13.68 -4.74 -4.15
N THR A 200 -14.93 -5.13 -3.97
CA THR A 200 -16.06 -4.19 -3.90
C THR A 200 -16.08 -3.46 -2.55
N ASP A 201 -16.75 -2.31 -2.50
CA ASP A 201 -16.90 -1.53 -1.28
C ASP A 201 -17.68 -2.30 -0.20
N ALA A 202 -18.66 -3.10 -0.62
CA ALA A 202 -19.42 -3.98 0.27
C ALA A 202 -18.53 -5.06 0.89
N GLN A 203 -17.65 -5.69 0.10
CA GLN A 203 -16.67 -6.65 0.61
C GLN A 203 -15.70 -5.99 1.60
N LEU A 204 -15.13 -4.83 1.27
CA LEU A 204 -14.23 -4.15 2.19
C LEU A 204 -14.92 -3.82 3.52
N ARG A 205 -16.18 -3.35 3.48
CA ARG A 205 -16.95 -3.02 4.70
C ARG A 205 -17.35 -4.25 5.54
N SER A 206 -17.27 -5.47 5.00
CA SER A 206 -17.59 -6.69 5.76
C SER A 206 -16.42 -7.26 6.56
N VAL A 207 -15.20 -6.74 6.37
CA VAL A 207 -14.01 -7.23 7.09
C VAL A 207 -14.17 -7.01 8.60
N SER A 208 -14.27 -8.10 9.35
CA SER A 208 -14.30 -8.09 10.82
C SER A 208 -12.91 -7.77 11.37
N THR A 209 -12.85 -6.81 12.30
CA THR A 209 -11.63 -6.45 13.05
C THR A 209 -11.55 -7.13 14.42
N THR A 210 -12.58 -7.87 14.80
CA THR A 210 -12.73 -8.54 16.11
C THR A 210 -12.32 -10.01 16.09
N SER A 211 -12.07 -10.57 14.91
CA SER A 211 -11.61 -11.95 14.75
C SER A 211 -10.13 -12.09 15.08
N PRO A 212 -9.68 -13.25 15.62
CA PRO A 212 -8.27 -13.51 15.81
C PRO A 212 -7.44 -13.34 14.53
N ILE A 213 -6.20 -12.91 14.68
CA ILE A 213 -5.26 -12.69 13.57
C ILE A 213 -3.92 -13.36 13.88
N PHE A 214 -3.40 -14.10 12.91
CA PHE A 214 -2.07 -14.72 12.97
C PHE A 214 -1.02 -13.67 12.65
N GLY A 215 -0.16 -13.38 13.62
CA GLY A 215 0.90 -12.40 13.48
C GLY A 215 1.97 -12.80 12.47
N TYR A 216 2.28 -14.09 12.35
CA TYR A 216 3.21 -14.63 11.36
C TYR A 216 2.72 -14.43 9.92
N ASP A 217 1.44 -14.72 9.66
CA ASP A 217 0.90 -14.67 8.30
C ASP A 217 0.66 -13.24 7.80
N TYR A 218 0.29 -12.33 8.71
CA TYR A 218 -0.32 -11.06 8.31
C TYR A 218 0.34 -9.80 8.88
N LEU A 219 1.19 -9.91 9.92
CA LEU A 219 1.75 -8.75 10.63
C LEU A 219 3.28 -8.78 10.75
N GLY A 220 3.96 -9.79 10.19
CA GLY A 220 5.41 -9.94 10.26
C GLY A 220 5.97 -10.10 11.67
N THR A 221 5.16 -10.58 12.62
CA THR A 221 5.54 -10.68 14.04
C THR A 221 6.21 -12.01 14.40
N ASP A 222 7.02 -12.56 13.50
CA ASP A 222 7.62 -13.90 13.58
C ASP A 222 8.40 -14.16 14.87
N ARG A 223 8.98 -13.10 15.44
CA ARG A 223 9.81 -13.13 16.64
C ARG A 223 9.14 -12.44 17.82
N PHE A 224 7.81 -12.38 17.86
CA PHE A 224 7.08 -11.63 18.88
C PHE A 224 7.53 -11.98 20.29
N PHE A 225 7.47 -13.25 20.69
CA PHE A 225 7.79 -13.65 22.07
C PHE A 225 9.28 -13.48 22.40
N LEU A 226 10.16 -13.73 21.43
CA LEU A 226 11.60 -13.49 21.56
C LEU A 226 11.90 -12.00 21.79
N ASP A 227 11.30 -11.13 20.99
CA ASP A 227 11.52 -9.68 21.06
C ASP A 227 10.89 -9.07 22.32
N MET A 228 9.71 -9.55 22.74
CA MET A 228 9.06 -9.05 23.95
C MET A 228 9.91 -9.30 25.20
N ASN A 229 10.66 -10.41 25.23
CA ASN A 229 11.50 -10.80 26.37
C ASN A 229 13.00 -10.57 26.15
N ALA A 230 13.38 -9.89 25.07
CA ALA A 230 14.78 -9.59 24.78
C ALA A 230 15.44 -8.82 25.93
N SER A 231 16.69 -9.16 26.24
CA SER A 231 17.46 -8.52 27.32
C SER A 231 17.77 -7.05 27.03
N ARG A 232 18.16 -6.74 25.79
CA ARG A 232 18.39 -5.38 25.30
C ARG A 232 17.08 -4.82 24.75
N VAL A 233 16.60 -3.73 25.36
CA VAL A 233 15.37 -3.01 24.95
C VAL A 233 14.18 -4.00 24.81
N PRO A 234 13.62 -4.51 25.92
CA PRO A 234 12.54 -5.49 25.87
C PRO A 234 11.31 -4.93 25.14
N GLY A 235 10.76 -5.69 24.18
CA GLY A 235 9.60 -5.28 23.39
C GLY A 235 8.34 -5.04 24.22
N ARG A 236 8.19 -5.78 25.33
CA ARG A 236 7.05 -5.64 26.25
C ARG A 236 6.89 -4.23 26.81
N ASN A 237 7.98 -3.45 26.88
CA ASN A 237 7.95 -2.07 27.36
C ASN A 237 7.23 -1.11 26.39
N PHE A 238 6.95 -1.56 25.16
CA PHE A 238 6.23 -0.79 24.13
C PHE A 238 4.80 -1.27 23.93
N LEU A 239 4.37 -2.34 24.61
CA LEU A 239 3.00 -2.85 24.51
C LEU A 239 2.03 -2.00 25.35
N PRO A 240 0.84 -1.68 24.84
CA PRO A 240 -0.22 -1.06 25.62
C PRO A 240 -1.06 -2.08 26.42
N TYR A 241 -0.63 -3.34 26.47
CA TYR A 241 -1.33 -4.44 27.13
C TYR A 241 -0.35 -5.47 27.71
N ASP A 242 -0.84 -6.33 28.62
CA ASP A 242 -0.09 -7.49 29.10
C ASP A 242 0.06 -8.55 27.99
N GLN A 243 1.31 -8.91 27.66
CA GLN A 243 1.65 -9.92 26.65
C GLN A 243 0.96 -11.28 26.88
N ARG A 244 0.57 -11.61 28.13
CA ARG A 244 -0.14 -12.86 28.46
C ARG A 244 -1.52 -12.99 27.81
N ARG A 245 -2.05 -11.89 27.27
CA ARG A 245 -3.31 -11.87 26.51
C ARG A 245 -3.17 -12.39 25.08
N VAL A 246 -1.95 -12.70 24.65
CA VAL A 246 -1.60 -13.17 23.31
C VAL A 246 -1.15 -14.63 23.40
N VAL A 247 -1.60 -15.45 22.44
CA VAL A 247 -1.28 -16.88 22.40
C VAL A 247 0.01 -17.10 21.60
N LEU A 248 0.90 -17.96 22.11
CA LEU A 248 2.09 -18.42 21.38
C LEU A 248 1.67 -19.20 20.13
N ASP A 249 2.11 -18.73 18.97
CA ASP A 249 1.94 -19.42 17.69
C ASP A 249 3.32 -19.82 17.14
N THR A 250 3.63 -21.11 17.18
CA THR A 250 4.91 -21.64 16.71
C THR A 250 4.79 -22.13 15.28
N ARG A 251 5.61 -21.57 14.38
CA ARG A 251 5.58 -21.90 12.95
C ARG A 251 6.98 -22.17 12.41
N ARG A 252 7.06 -22.81 11.24
CA ARG A 252 8.31 -22.92 10.47
C ARG A 252 8.35 -21.86 9.39
N ASN A 253 9.43 -21.09 9.37
CA ASN A 253 9.66 -20.11 8.33
C ASN A 253 10.16 -20.74 7.01
N GLU A 254 10.41 -19.91 6.00
CA GLU A 254 10.89 -20.31 4.68
C GLU A 254 12.25 -21.03 4.70
N LYS A 255 12.99 -20.91 5.80
CA LYS A 255 14.26 -21.60 6.04
C LYS A 255 14.09 -22.86 6.90
N GLY A 256 12.85 -23.28 7.16
CA GLY A 256 12.52 -24.42 8.02
C GLY A 256 12.79 -24.18 9.51
N THR A 257 13.14 -22.95 9.90
CA THR A 257 13.45 -22.59 11.29
C THR A 257 12.15 -22.38 12.06
N LEU A 258 12.06 -22.92 13.28
CA LEU A 258 10.95 -22.65 14.17
C LEU A 258 11.02 -21.20 14.66
N VAL A 259 9.89 -20.49 14.55
CA VAL A 259 9.74 -19.10 14.98
C VAL A 259 8.57 -19.00 15.96
N GLU A 260 8.74 -18.14 16.96
CA GLU A 260 7.79 -17.92 18.05
C GLU A 260 7.01 -16.62 17.79
N SER A 261 5.95 -16.78 16.99
CA SER A 261 5.03 -15.70 16.65
C SER A 261 3.85 -15.66 17.61
N ALA A 262 2.84 -14.87 17.26
CA ALA A 262 1.68 -14.57 18.08
C ALA A 262 0.37 -14.82 17.32
N LEU A 263 -0.58 -15.46 18.00
CA LEU A 263 -2.00 -15.41 17.65
C LEU A 263 -2.66 -14.35 18.52
N PHE A 264 -3.04 -13.24 17.90
CA PHE A 264 -3.69 -12.13 18.59
C PHE A 264 -5.21 -12.33 18.60
N PRO A 265 -5.91 -11.93 19.68
CA PRO A 265 -7.36 -12.15 19.79
C PRO A 265 -8.19 -11.27 18.85
N ASN A 266 -7.63 -10.16 18.37
CA ASN A 266 -8.26 -9.25 17.41
C ASN A 266 -7.21 -8.39 16.70
N LEU A 267 -7.64 -7.67 15.65
CA LEU A 267 -6.77 -6.84 14.83
C LEU A 267 -6.14 -5.68 15.62
N THR A 268 -6.85 -5.09 16.58
CA THR A 268 -6.32 -3.98 17.41
C THR A 268 -5.12 -4.42 18.21
N MET A 269 -5.22 -5.56 18.91
CA MET A 269 -4.08 -6.09 19.67
C MET A 269 -2.95 -6.54 18.75
N GLY A 270 -3.26 -7.09 17.57
CA GLY A 270 -2.27 -7.45 16.56
C GLY A 270 -1.46 -6.24 16.09
N LEU A 271 -2.13 -5.18 15.62
CA LEU A 271 -1.48 -3.95 15.16
C LEU A 271 -0.72 -3.22 16.27
N GLN A 272 -1.21 -3.26 17.52
CA GLN A 272 -0.46 -2.77 18.67
C GLN A 272 0.80 -3.61 18.96
N GLY A 273 0.73 -4.94 18.75
CA GLY A 273 1.87 -5.85 18.87
C GLY A 273 2.93 -5.59 17.80
N GLU A 274 2.51 -5.42 16.55
CA GLU A 274 3.38 -5.02 15.44
C GLU A 274 4.03 -3.65 15.71
N ALA A 275 3.23 -2.65 16.13
CA ALA A 275 3.73 -1.34 16.50
C ALA A 275 4.79 -1.41 17.61
N ALA A 276 4.59 -2.24 18.63
CA ALA A 276 5.57 -2.45 19.69
C ALA A 276 6.88 -3.06 19.15
N MET A 277 6.81 -4.03 18.24
CA MET A 277 7.99 -4.58 17.56
C MET A 277 8.72 -3.50 16.74
N LEU A 278 8.00 -2.73 15.92
CA LEU A 278 8.57 -1.63 15.12
C LEU A 278 9.25 -0.58 16.00
N LYS A 279 8.60 -0.17 17.10
CA LYS A 279 9.14 0.80 18.07
C LYS A 279 10.40 0.27 18.76
N ARG A 280 10.40 -1.00 19.16
CA ARG A 280 11.58 -1.67 19.71
C ARG A 280 12.75 -1.62 18.72
N ARG A 281 12.51 -1.99 17.46
CA ARG A 281 13.51 -2.01 16.38
C ARG A 281 14.05 -0.61 16.08
N ARG A 282 13.18 0.40 16.08
CA ARG A 282 13.56 1.81 16.00
C ARG A 282 14.44 2.25 17.17
N ALA A 283 14.11 1.88 18.40
CA ALA A 283 14.90 2.23 19.58
C ALA A 283 16.31 1.60 19.53
N LEU A 284 16.42 0.37 19.05
CA LEU A 284 17.71 -0.31 18.83
C LEU A 284 18.55 0.38 17.75
N PHE A 285 17.94 0.71 16.62
CA PHE A 285 18.58 1.50 15.57
C PHE A 285 19.13 2.83 16.13
N LEU A 286 18.31 3.59 16.87
CA LEU A 286 18.72 4.86 17.46
C LEU A 286 19.84 4.70 18.49
N ALA A 287 19.85 3.60 19.25
CA ALA A 287 20.95 3.28 20.15
C ALA A 287 22.26 3.00 19.38
N ASP A 288 22.18 2.25 18.29
CA ASP A 288 23.34 1.93 17.46
C ASP A 288 23.85 3.17 16.68
N VAL A 289 22.97 4.04 16.19
CA VAL A 289 23.32 5.35 15.59
C VAL A 289 24.20 6.16 16.55
N ARG A 290 23.79 6.28 17.82
CA ARG A 290 24.56 6.97 18.85
C ARG A 290 25.88 6.27 19.16
N THR A 291 25.84 4.95 19.31
CA THR A 291 27.02 4.13 19.66
C THR A 291 28.12 4.23 18.60
N TYR A 292 27.74 4.26 17.32
CA TYR A 292 28.68 4.26 16.20
C TYR A 292 28.93 5.65 15.60
N GLY A 293 28.48 6.72 16.26
CA GLY A 293 28.81 8.11 15.90
C GLY A 293 28.17 8.60 14.60
N TYR A 294 26.99 8.07 14.23
CA TYR A 294 26.23 8.61 13.10
C TYR A 294 25.50 9.90 13.48
N ALA A 295 25.26 10.77 12.51
CA ALA A 295 24.39 11.93 12.69
C ALA A 295 22.95 11.50 13.04
N ALA A 296 22.20 12.41 13.66
CA ALA A 296 20.78 12.19 13.92
C ALA A 296 20.03 11.89 12.61
N PRO A 297 19.23 10.81 12.53
CA PRO A 297 18.58 10.41 11.30
C PRO A 297 17.51 11.41 10.90
N THR A 298 17.42 11.67 9.61
CA THR A 298 16.26 12.32 8.99
C THR A 298 15.01 11.42 9.10
N ARG A 299 13.82 11.98 8.84
CA ARG A 299 12.57 11.20 8.87
C ARG A 299 12.59 10.04 7.87
N ASP A 300 13.14 10.26 6.68
CA ASP A 300 13.27 9.26 5.63
C ASP A 300 14.22 8.13 6.04
N GLU A 301 15.38 8.49 6.61
CA GLU A 301 16.32 7.51 7.17
C GLU A 301 15.69 6.74 8.33
N LEU A 302 14.90 7.39 9.17
CA LEU A 302 14.20 6.71 10.26
C LEU A 302 13.18 5.70 9.74
N VAL A 303 12.39 6.04 8.73
CA VAL A 303 11.42 5.12 8.10
C VAL A 303 12.14 3.92 7.48
N TYR A 304 13.19 4.20 6.72
CA TYR A 304 13.98 3.18 6.05
C TYR A 304 14.66 2.23 7.06
N TRP A 305 15.40 2.77 8.02
CA TRP A 305 16.19 1.98 8.96
C TRP A 305 15.34 1.26 10.01
N THR A 306 14.16 1.80 10.38
CA THR A 306 13.20 1.07 11.21
C THR A 306 12.85 -0.26 10.54
N TYR A 307 12.58 -0.23 9.24
CA TYR A 307 12.21 -1.43 8.49
C TYR A 307 13.40 -2.35 8.21
N VAL A 308 14.59 -1.80 7.98
CA VAL A 308 15.82 -2.62 7.93
C VAL A 308 15.95 -3.40 9.24
N TYR A 309 15.93 -2.73 10.39
CA TYR A 309 16.05 -3.39 11.69
C TYR A 309 14.90 -4.36 11.96
N TYR A 310 13.69 -4.05 11.51
CA TYR A 310 12.53 -4.93 11.60
C TYR A 310 12.77 -6.25 10.88
N ASN A 311 13.22 -6.20 9.62
CA ASN A 311 13.30 -7.37 8.76
C ASN A 311 14.60 -8.18 8.97
N VAL A 312 15.76 -7.52 9.11
CA VAL A 312 17.06 -8.22 9.25
C VAL A 312 17.54 -8.35 10.70
N GLY A 313 16.84 -7.74 11.65
CA GLY A 313 17.18 -7.77 13.07
C GLY A 313 18.39 -6.92 13.45
N GLU A 314 18.73 -6.97 14.74
CA GLU A 314 19.74 -6.12 15.40
C GLU A 314 21.18 -6.42 14.99
N PHE A 315 21.40 -7.52 14.28
CA PHE A 315 22.72 -8.14 14.11
C PHE A 315 23.25 -8.13 12.68
N ASN A 316 22.63 -7.36 11.78
CA ASN A 316 23.21 -7.17 10.45
C ASN A 316 24.60 -6.48 10.51
N GLY A 317 24.90 -5.78 11.61
CA GLY A 317 26.25 -5.24 11.87
C GLY A 317 26.71 -4.15 10.89
N GLN A 318 25.84 -3.71 9.97
CA GLN A 318 26.20 -2.76 8.91
C GLN A 318 26.61 -1.41 9.49
N LEU A 319 25.84 -0.90 10.46
CA LEU A 319 26.17 0.37 11.09
C LEU A 319 27.54 0.31 11.77
N LYS A 320 27.87 -0.80 12.45
CA LYS A 320 29.20 -1.03 13.01
C LYS A 320 30.28 -1.11 11.93
N LYS A 321 30.05 -1.93 10.89
CA LYS A 321 31.00 -2.20 9.79
C LYS A 321 31.38 -0.94 9.03
N TYR A 322 30.43 -0.02 8.85
CA TYR A 322 30.57 1.19 8.05
C TYR A 322 30.63 2.48 8.89
N ALA A 323 30.79 2.37 10.21
CA ALA A 323 30.99 3.53 11.07
C ALA A 323 32.16 4.40 10.57
N GLY A 324 31.92 5.71 10.41
CA GLY A 324 32.87 6.67 9.85
C GLY A 324 33.14 6.53 8.33
N LYS A 325 32.54 5.55 7.65
CA LYS A 325 32.78 5.27 6.21
C LYS A 325 31.59 5.59 5.32
N ARG A 326 30.38 5.63 5.87
CA ARG A 326 29.13 5.91 5.15
C ARG A 326 28.20 6.75 6.02
N ARG A 327 27.34 7.54 5.38
CA ARG A 327 26.18 8.20 6.01
C ARG A 327 24.94 7.32 5.88
N LEU A 328 23.97 7.46 6.78
CA LEU A 328 22.76 6.65 6.80
C LEU A 328 21.99 6.67 5.47
N GLY A 329 21.91 7.82 4.81
CA GLY A 329 21.29 7.98 3.49
C GLY A 329 22.04 7.34 2.31
N ASP A 330 23.31 6.94 2.47
CA ASP A 330 24.07 6.33 1.37
C ASP A 330 23.50 4.95 0.99
N TRP A 331 22.90 4.22 1.93
CA TRP A 331 22.21 2.95 1.65
C TRP A 331 20.94 3.16 0.83
N ILE A 332 20.20 4.24 1.13
CA ILE A 332 19.00 4.63 0.39
C ILE A 332 19.38 5.02 -1.04
N ALA A 333 20.40 5.86 -1.20
CA ALA A 333 20.87 6.30 -2.52
C ALA A 333 21.35 5.14 -3.41
N LYS A 334 21.87 4.07 -2.80
CA LYS A 334 22.29 2.84 -3.51
C LYS A 334 21.16 1.84 -3.74
N GLY A 335 19.97 2.09 -3.21
CA GLY A 335 18.85 1.14 -3.29
C GLY A 335 19.11 -0.17 -2.53
N GLU A 336 19.95 -0.15 -1.50
CA GLU A 336 20.18 -1.32 -0.66
C GLU A 336 18.91 -1.66 0.15
N TYR A 337 18.70 -2.93 0.52
CA TYR A 337 17.49 -3.40 1.21
C TYR A 337 16.18 -3.08 0.48
N PRO A 338 15.85 -3.83 -0.59
CA PRO A 338 14.71 -3.50 -1.47
C PRO A 338 13.36 -3.34 -0.76
N ASN A 339 13.08 -4.14 0.28
CA ASN A 339 11.81 -4.00 1.01
C ASN A 339 11.77 -2.70 1.84
N SER A 340 12.91 -2.24 2.37
CA SER A 340 13.00 -0.93 3.03
C SER A 340 12.85 0.24 2.05
N ILE A 341 13.31 0.07 0.80
CA ILE A 341 13.04 1.03 -0.28
C ILE A 341 11.55 1.08 -0.60
N LYS A 342 10.88 -0.09 -0.73
CA LYS A 342 9.41 -0.14 -0.91
C LYS A 342 8.67 0.55 0.23
N ALA A 343 9.06 0.33 1.47
CA ALA A 343 8.48 1.00 2.63
C ALA A 343 8.65 2.52 2.53
N LEU A 344 9.88 2.99 2.27
CA LEU A 344 10.19 4.41 2.16
C LEU A 344 9.42 5.09 1.02
N GLU A 345 9.41 4.51 -0.17
CA GLU A 345 8.70 5.05 -1.33
C GLU A 345 7.18 5.04 -1.13
N SER A 346 6.64 3.99 -0.50
CA SER A 346 5.22 3.91 -0.18
C SER A 346 4.81 4.98 0.83
N TRP A 347 5.61 5.16 1.90
CA TRP A 347 5.36 6.20 2.89
C TRP A 347 5.47 7.62 2.30
N ARG A 348 6.49 7.90 1.47
CA ARG A 348 6.63 9.18 0.75
C ARG A 348 5.44 9.44 -0.18
N MET A 349 5.00 8.41 -0.91
CA MET A 349 3.83 8.51 -1.77
C MET A 349 2.57 8.84 -0.96
N LEU A 350 2.33 8.19 0.17
CA LEU A 350 1.22 8.54 1.07
C LEU A 350 1.30 9.97 1.59
N GLY A 351 2.50 10.43 1.92
CA GLY A 351 2.76 11.81 2.34
C GLY A 351 2.36 12.83 1.27
N GLU A 352 2.73 12.60 0.01
CA GLU A 352 2.34 13.46 -1.12
C GLU A 352 0.88 13.33 -1.51
N MET A 353 0.24 12.22 -1.19
CA MET A 353 -1.20 12.07 -1.42
C MET A 353 -2.03 12.95 -0.48
N GLU A 354 -1.49 13.31 0.68
CA GLU A 354 -2.13 14.13 1.72
C GLU A 354 -3.52 13.61 2.11
N ILE A 355 -3.63 12.29 2.26
CA ILE A 355 -4.88 11.61 2.65
C ILE A 355 -4.95 11.25 4.13
N PHE A 356 -3.80 11.17 4.81
CA PHE A 356 -3.74 10.99 6.27
C PHE A 356 -3.82 12.35 6.97
N PRO A 357 -4.61 12.50 8.05
CA PRO A 357 -4.62 13.71 8.86
C PRO A 357 -3.24 13.88 9.52
N ARG A 358 -2.74 15.13 9.52
CA ARG A 358 -1.46 15.49 10.16
C ARG A 358 -1.59 15.61 11.67
#